data_AF-A0A7H4PWV8-F1
#
_entry.id   AF-A0A7H4PWV8-F1
#
_cell.length_a   1.000
_cell.length_b   1.000
_cell.length_c   1.000
_cell.angle_alpha   90.00
_cell.angle_beta   90.00
_cell.angle_gamma   90.00
#
_symmetry.space_group_name_H-M   'P 1'
#
loop_
_entity.id
_entity.type
_entity.pdbx_description
1 polymer ?
#
loop_
_entity_poly.entity_id
_entity_poly.type
_entity_poly.pdbx_seq_one_letter_code
_entity_poly.pdbx_strand_id
1 'polypeptide(L)'
;MDKFSFAILFTVLSTTPLSVLSVGVAPVVTAVSDDAVSVITPLGRSQVIRASHPVSKDDVSFEDVNLDGYTDIKVSKYAGNVEKFYDVYLFNAKTNRYVLSKEFSNIPCVESDRKTRQVIGACFHASACENWIERYSVDRLNQLHLQSREGTYCDPSTGNAFSYVDFFKNGKRISSTSKPLYAKDHDNHR
;
A
#
# COMPACT_ATOMS: atom_id res chain seq x y z
N MET A 1 -33.36 -49.59 50.28
CA MET A 1 -33.73 -48.16 50.24
C MET A 1 -32.49 -47.42 49.79
N ASP A 2 -32.24 -47.42 48.48
CA ASP A 2 -30.97 -46.96 47.91
C ASP A 2 -31.17 -45.61 47.22
N LYS A 3 -30.33 -44.65 47.64
CA LYS A 3 -30.32 -43.26 47.17
C LYS A 3 -29.59 -43.17 45.84
N PHE A 4 -30.29 -42.76 44.78
CA PHE A 4 -29.66 -42.36 43.52
C PHE A 4 -29.22 -40.89 43.59
N SER A 5 -27.92 -40.66 43.39
CA SER A 5 -27.32 -39.34 43.20
C SER A 5 -27.56 -38.86 41.76
N PHE A 6 -28.08 -37.64 41.61
CA PHE A 6 -28.12 -36.93 40.33
C PHE A 6 -26.93 -35.97 40.25
N ALA A 7 -26.03 -36.18 39.29
CA ALA A 7 -25.01 -35.22 38.91
C ALA A 7 -25.55 -34.38 37.74
N ILE A 8 -25.68 -33.06 37.96
CA ILE A 8 -26.10 -32.10 36.93
C ILE A 8 -24.84 -31.61 36.21
N LEU A 9 -24.75 -31.91 34.91
CA LEU A 9 -23.68 -31.47 34.03
C LEU A 9 -24.03 -30.09 33.47
N PHE A 10 -23.32 -29.05 33.89
CA PHE A 10 -23.42 -27.70 33.30
C PHE A 10 -22.57 -27.64 32.03
N THR A 11 -23.21 -27.63 30.86
CA THR A 11 -22.57 -27.31 29.58
C THR A 11 -22.55 -25.81 29.39
N VAL A 12 -21.36 -25.22 29.52
CA VAL A 12 -21.12 -23.81 29.17
C VAL A 12 -21.02 -23.70 27.65
N LEU A 13 -22.07 -23.21 26.99
CA LEU A 13 -21.98 -22.80 25.59
C LEU A 13 -21.18 -21.50 25.50
N SER A 14 -19.91 -21.63 25.11
CA SER A 14 -19.08 -20.54 24.61
C SER A 14 -19.62 -20.09 23.25
N THR A 15 -20.43 -19.02 23.24
CA THR A 15 -20.78 -18.31 22.01
C THR A 15 -19.65 -17.36 21.66
N THR A 16 -18.74 -17.80 20.81
CA THR A 16 -17.79 -16.88 20.15
C THR A 16 -18.58 -16.01 19.18
N PRO A 17 -18.51 -14.67 19.26
CA PRO A 17 -19.12 -13.82 18.25
C PRO A 17 -18.35 -14.00 16.95
N LEU A 18 -19.00 -14.62 15.96
CA LEU A 18 -18.59 -14.54 14.56
C LEU A 18 -18.61 -13.07 14.16
N SER A 19 -17.43 -12.46 14.07
CA SER A 19 -17.22 -11.20 13.38
C SER A 19 -17.58 -11.42 11.91
N VAL A 20 -18.80 -11.03 11.53
CA VAL A 20 -19.25 -10.97 10.16
C VAL A 20 -18.39 -9.91 9.46
N LEU A 21 -17.36 -10.36 8.75
CA LEU A 21 -16.77 -9.57 7.68
C LEU A 21 -17.85 -9.44 6.62
N SER A 22 -18.57 -8.31 6.64
CA SER A 22 -19.37 -7.87 5.50
C SER A 22 -18.39 -7.60 4.36
N VAL A 23 -18.04 -8.64 3.61
CA VAL A 23 -17.27 -8.50 2.38
C VAL A 23 -18.20 -7.80 1.40
N GLY A 24 -18.03 -6.48 1.27
CA GLY A 24 -18.68 -5.71 0.21
C GLY A 24 -18.38 -6.37 -1.15
N VAL A 25 -19.31 -6.28 -2.08
CA VAL A 25 -19.10 -6.82 -3.43
C VAL A 25 -17.88 -6.13 -4.04
N ALA A 26 -17.06 -6.83 -4.82
CA ALA A 26 -15.96 -6.18 -5.54
C ALA A 26 -16.51 -5.04 -6.42
N PRO A 27 -15.79 -3.91 -6.53
CA PRO A 27 -16.24 -2.83 -7.41
C PRO A 27 -16.30 -3.31 -8.86
N VAL A 28 -17.27 -2.78 -9.60
CA VAL A 28 -17.48 -3.13 -11.01
C VAL A 28 -17.30 -1.88 -11.86
N VAL A 29 -16.35 -1.91 -12.79
CA VAL A 29 -16.28 -0.91 -13.87
C VAL A 29 -17.38 -1.21 -14.87
N THR A 30 -18.28 -0.25 -15.05
CA THR A 30 -19.43 -0.37 -15.97
C THR A 30 -19.17 0.27 -17.32
N ALA A 31 -18.34 1.32 -17.37
CA ALA A 31 -17.90 1.96 -18.59
C ALA A 31 -16.60 2.73 -18.35
N VAL A 32 -15.80 2.88 -19.41
CA VAL A 32 -14.67 3.80 -19.46
C VAL A 32 -14.86 4.67 -20.70
N SER A 33 -14.70 5.98 -20.53
CA SER A 33 -14.65 6.97 -21.60
C SER A 33 -13.36 7.77 -21.47
N ASP A 34 -13.04 8.59 -22.47
CA ASP A 34 -11.77 9.32 -22.59
C ASP A 34 -11.25 9.88 -21.26
N ASP A 35 -12.05 10.57 -20.44
CA ASP A 35 -11.61 11.17 -19.18
C ASP A 35 -12.31 10.59 -17.93
N ALA A 36 -13.04 9.48 -18.05
CA ALA A 36 -13.91 9.02 -16.97
C ALA A 36 -14.03 7.51 -16.83
N VAL A 37 -14.10 7.07 -15.58
CA VAL A 37 -14.39 5.69 -15.19
C VAL A 37 -15.73 5.66 -14.47
N SER A 38 -16.70 4.98 -15.04
CA SER A 38 -17.99 4.72 -14.40
C SER A 38 -17.90 3.41 -13.62
N VAL A 39 -18.25 3.47 -12.34
CA VAL A 39 -18.13 2.35 -11.41
C VAL A 39 -19.40 2.14 -10.59
N ILE A 40 -19.61 0.89 -10.17
CA ILE A 40 -20.48 0.53 -9.06
C ILE A 40 -19.57 0.26 -7.86
N THR A 41 -19.73 1.06 -6.82
CA THR A 41 -19.02 0.92 -5.54
C THR A 41 -19.31 -0.42 -4.85
N PRO A 42 -18.48 -0.84 -3.88
CA PRO A 42 -18.71 -2.06 -3.12
C PRO A 42 -20.06 -2.14 -2.39
N LEU A 43 -20.70 -1.00 -2.14
CA LEU A 43 -22.02 -0.91 -1.52
C LEU A 43 -23.10 -0.48 -2.52
N GLY A 44 -22.92 -0.76 -3.82
CA GLY A 44 -23.95 -0.69 -4.85
C GLY A 44 -24.25 0.70 -5.43
N ARG A 45 -23.59 1.77 -4.97
CA ARG A 45 -23.76 3.12 -5.55
C ARG A 45 -23.05 3.24 -6.89
N SER A 46 -23.72 3.85 -7.87
CA SER A 46 -23.07 4.30 -9.11
C SER A 46 -22.30 5.61 -8.90
N GLN A 47 -21.07 5.66 -9.41
CA GLN A 47 -20.22 6.84 -9.37
C GLN A 47 -19.47 6.99 -10.70
N VAL A 48 -19.29 8.25 -11.13
CA VAL A 48 -18.35 8.61 -12.19
C VAL A 48 -17.10 9.21 -11.54
N ILE A 49 -15.95 8.63 -11.83
CA ILE A 49 -14.63 9.13 -11.46
C ILE A 49 -14.07 9.87 -12.68
N ARG A 50 -13.71 11.15 -12.51
CA ARG A 50 -13.06 11.95 -13.55
C ARG A 50 -11.55 11.87 -13.35
N ALA A 51 -10.84 11.41 -14.38
CA ALA A 51 -9.39 11.44 -14.43
C ALA A 51 -8.91 12.76 -15.03
N SER A 52 -7.66 13.12 -14.76
CA SER A 52 -7.04 14.34 -15.28
C SER A 52 -6.41 14.19 -16.67
N HIS A 53 -6.49 12.99 -17.24
CA HIS A 53 -5.85 12.57 -18.49
C HIS A 53 -6.72 11.52 -19.20
N PRO A 54 -6.43 11.19 -20.47
CA PRO A 54 -7.07 10.07 -21.16
C PRO A 54 -6.94 8.75 -20.38
N VAL A 55 -8.00 7.95 -20.34
CA VAL A 55 -8.06 6.67 -19.63
C VAL A 55 -8.65 5.59 -20.54
N SER A 56 -7.99 4.44 -20.57
CA SER A 56 -8.50 3.21 -21.13
C SER A 56 -8.87 2.21 -20.04
N LYS A 57 -9.53 1.12 -20.42
CA LYS A 57 -9.88 0.06 -19.46
C LYS A 57 -8.64 -0.59 -18.82
N ASP A 58 -7.55 -0.69 -19.57
CA ASP A 58 -6.32 -1.34 -19.13
C ASP A 58 -5.53 -0.46 -18.13
N ASP A 59 -5.86 0.83 -18.05
CA ASP A 59 -5.28 1.74 -17.07
C ASP A 59 -5.90 1.61 -15.68
N VAL A 60 -7.04 0.91 -15.56
CA VAL A 60 -7.79 0.77 -14.30
C VAL A 60 -7.43 -0.54 -13.62
N SER A 61 -6.90 -0.43 -12.40
CA SER A 61 -6.60 -1.57 -11.55
C SER A 61 -7.22 -1.43 -10.16
N PHE A 62 -7.34 -2.55 -9.47
CA PHE A 62 -8.07 -2.66 -8.21
C PHE A 62 -7.19 -3.28 -7.15
N GLU A 63 -7.11 -2.64 -6.00
CA GLU A 63 -6.26 -3.06 -4.89
C GLU A 63 -6.79 -2.44 -3.60
N ASP A 64 -6.79 -3.18 -2.49
CA ASP A 64 -6.97 -2.59 -1.16
C ASP A 64 -5.62 -1.97 -0.76
N VAL A 65 -5.41 -0.71 -1.13
CA VAL A 65 -4.09 -0.07 -1.01
C VAL A 65 -3.90 0.49 0.40
N ASN A 66 -4.95 1.00 1.05
CA ASN A 66 -4.88 1.50 2.42
C ASN A 66 -5.10 0.42 3.49
N LEU A 67 -5.33 -0.84 3.09
CA LEU A 67 -5.48 -2.01 3.96
C LEU A 67 -6.68 -1.89 4.92
N ASP A 68 -7.76 -1.27 4.47
CA ASP A 68 -8.99 -1.06 5.25
C ASP A 68 -10.05 -2.14 5.01
N GLY A 69 -9.78 -3.08 4.10
CA GLY A 69 -10.65 -4.20 3.75
C GLY A 69 -11.61 -3.90 2.58
N TYR A 70 -11.62 -2.68 2.06
CA TYR A 70 -12.32 -2.33 0.83
C TYR A 70 -11.36 -2.23 -0.35
N THR A 71 -11.86 -2.56 -1.54
CA THR A 71 -11.06 -2.45 -2.76
C THR A 71 -11.05 -0.99 -3.25
N ASP A 72 -9.86 -0.44 -3.37
CA ASP A 72 -9.58 0.88 -3.96
C ASP A 72 -9.37 0.77 -5.47
N ILE A 73 -9.34 1.92 -6.13
CA ILE A 73 -9.11 2.03 -7.57
C ILE A 73 -7.81 2.79 -7.81
N LYS A 74 -6.94 2.23 -8.65
CA LYS A 74 -5.77 2.92 -9.20
C LYS A 74 -5.98 3.14 -10.69
N VAL A 75 -5.83 4.38 -11.14
CA VAL A 75 -5.84 4.73 -12.56
C VAL A 75 -4.42 5.10 -12.97
N SER A 76 -3.84 4.38 -13.92
CA SER A 76 -2.51 4.66 -14.45
C SER A 76 -2.43 6.08 -14.98
N LYS A 77 -1.48 6.87 -14.49
CA LYS A 77 -1.34 8.29 -14.82
C LYS A 77 -0.15 8.57 -15.71
N TYR A 78 1.00 8.05 -15.29
CA TYR A 78 2.26 8.25 -15.96
C TYR A 78 3.20 7.09 -15.65
N ALA A 79 3.91 6.63 -16.68
CA ALA A 79 5.00 5.69 -16.56
C ALA A 79 6.25 6.30 -17.20
N GLY A 80 7.27 6.55 -16.37
CA GLY A 80 8.61 6.84 -16.83
C GLY A 80 9.39 5.56 -17.12
N ASN A 81 10.72 5.68 -17.21
CA ASN A 81 11.59 4.52 -17.42
C ASN A 81 11.58 3.53 -16.24
N VAL A 82 11.41 4.05 -15.02
CA VAL A 82 11.43 3.28 -13.77
C VAL A 82 10.16 3.53 -12.97
N GLU A 83 9.79 4.81 -12.81
CA GLU A 83 8.66 5.23 -12.00
C GLU A 83 7.32 5.01 -12.68
N LYS A 84 6.33 4.54 -11.92
CA LYS A 84 4.93 4.47 -12.34
C LYS A 84 4.07 5.17 -11.30
N PHE A 85 3.25 6.11 -11.74
CA PHE A 85 2.32 6.83 -10.89
C PHE A 85 0.88 6.51 -11.26
N TYR A 86 0.02 6.52 -10.25
CA TYR A 86 -1.41 6.28 -10.38
C TYR A 86 -2.17 7.42 -9.71
N ASP A 87 -3.29 7.84 -10.29
CA ASP A 87 -4.32 8.53 -9.52
C ASP A 87 -5.04 7.47 -8.68
N VAL A 88 -4.87 7.54 -7.35
CA VAL A 88 -5.38 6.56 -6.38
C VAL A 88 -6.67 7.08 -5.76
N TYR A 89 -7.75 6.33 -5.91
CA TYR A 89 -9.06 6.64 -5.35
C TYR A 89 -9.41 5.64 -4.25
N LEU A 90 -9.37 6.11 -3.00
CA LEU A 90 -9.70 5.31 -1.82
C LEU A 90 -11.21 5.19 -1.64
N PHE A 91 -11.71 4.01 -1.30
CA PHE A 91 -13.12 3.83 -1.00
C PHE A 91 -13.44 4.32 0.42
N ASN A 92 -14.35 5.30 0.51
CA ASN A 92 -14.87 5.76 1.79
C ASN A 92 -16.23 5.11 2.06
N ALA A 93 -16.25 4.07 2.88
CA ALA A 93 -17.47 3.33 3.24
C ALA A 93 -18.55 4.19 3.91
N LYS A 94 -18.17 5.25 4.66
CA LYS A 94 -19.13 6.15 5.32
C LYS A 94 -19.92 6.97 4.31
N THR A 95 -19.25 7.43 3.25
CA THR A 95 -19.88 8.23 2.20
C THR A 95 -20.37 7.38 1.01
N ASN A 96 -19.96 6.11 0.98
CA ASN A 96 -20.11 5.18 -0.13
C ASN A 96 -19.62 5.79 -1.46
N ARG A 97 -18.37 6.27 -1.47
CA ARG A 97 -17.73 6.91 -2.63
C ARG A 97 -16.25 6.64 -2.69
N TYR A 98 -15.73 6.60 -3.90
CA TYR A 98 -14.31 6.72 -4.20
C TYR A 98 -13.86 8.18 -4.12
N VAL A 99 -12.77 8.43 -3.41
CA VAL A 99 -12.19 9.77 -3.18
C VAL A 99 -10.72 9.75 -3.57
N LEU A 100 -10.30 10.68 -4.43
CA LEU A 100 -8.90 10.83 -4.82
C LEU A 100 -8.03 11.12 -3.59
N SER A 101 -7.01 10.30 -3.38
CA SER A 101 -6.00 10.50 -2.34
C SER A 101 -4.70 10.98 -2.96
N LYS A 102 -4.42 12.28 -2.83
CA LYS A 102 -3.18 12.88 -3.32
C LYS A 102 -1.94 12.25 -2.67
N GLU A 103 -2.04 11.91 -1.38
CA GLU A 103 -0.94 11.34 -0.61
C GLU A 103 -0.50 10.00 -1.18
N PHE A 104 -1.45 9.09 -1.45
CA PHE A 104 -1.16 7.80 -2.08
C PHE A 104 -0.80 7.94 -3.56
N SER A 105 -1.40 8.89 -4.28
CA SER A 105 -1.11 9.13 -5.70
C SER A 105 0.31 9.66 -5.95
N ASN A 106 0.94 10.24 -4.92
CA ASN A 106 2.31 10.75 -4.98
C ASN A 106 3.36 9.68 -4.69
N ILE A 107 2.96 8.43 -4.42
CA ILE A 107 3.89 7.33 -4.19
C ILE A 107 4.14 6.58 -5.50
N PRO A 108 5.39 6.55 -5.99
CA PRO A 108 5.74 5.80 -7.18
C PRO A 108 5.66 4.30 -6.92
N CYS A 109 5.08 3.57 -7.88
CA CYS A 109 4.78 2.14 -7.81
C CYS A 109 4.10 1.76 -6.49
N VAL A 110 3.05 2.50 -6.13
CA VAL A 110 2.28 2.24 -4.92
C VAL A 110 1.58 0.88 -4.98
N GLU A 111 1.81 0.10 -3.92
CA GLU A 111 1.25 -1.24 -3.69
C GLU A 111 1.05 -1.48 -2.19
N SER A 112 0.24 -2.47 -1.84
CA SER A 112 0.04 -2.91 -0.46
C SER A 112 0.70 -4.25 -0.17
N ASP A 113 1.48 -4.28 0.91
CA ASP A 113 2.02 -5.50 1.49
C ASP A 113 1.10 -5.97 2.61
N ARG A 114 0.20 -6.88 2.26
CA ARG A 114 -0.78 -7.46 3.19
C ARG A 114 -0.13 -8.27 4.31
N LYS A 115 1.06 -8.83 4.10
CA LYS A 115 1.75 -9.64 5.10
C LYS A 115 2.28 -8.76 6.23
N THR A 116 2.87 -7.63 5.89
CA THR A 116 3.44 -6.68 6.87
C THR A 116 2.47 -5.57 7.26
N ARG A 117 1.32 -5.49 6.58
CA ARG A 117 0.33 -4.41 6.68
C ARG A 117 0.93 -3.04 6.42
N GLN A 118 1.69 -2.93 5.33
CA GLN A 118 2.35 -1.71 4.92
C GLN A 118 1.92 -1.29 3.52
N VAL A 119 1.98 0.01 3.26
CA VAL A 119 2.01 0.55 1.90
C VAL A 119 3.46 0.63 1.47
N ILE A 120 3.75 0.25 0.24
CA ILE A 120 5.08 0.30 -0.35
C ILE A 120 5.06 1.28 -1.51
N GLY A 121 6.06 2.14 -1.59
CA GLY A 121 6.46 2.78 -2.84
C GLY A 121 7.73 2.12 -3.36
N ALA A 122 7.60 1.34 -4.43
CA ALA A 122 8.60 0.34 -4.80
C ALA A 122 9.68 0.84 -5.79
N CYS A 123 9.52 2.04 -6.35
CA CYS A 123 10.35 2.46 -7.48
C CYS A 123 10.79 3.93 -7.43
N PHE A 124 11.06 4.46 -6.24
CA PHE A 124 11.64 5.80 -6.16
C PHE A 124 13.02 5.83 -6.81
N HIS A 125 13.29 6.93 -7.52
CA HIS A 125 14.50 7.08 -8.30
C HIS A 125 14.91 8.55 -8.38
N ALA A 126 16.21 8.82 -8.25
CA ALA A 126 16.78 10.14 -8.48
C ALA A 126 17.88 10.11 -9.56
N SER A 127 18.60 8.98 -9.68
CA SER A 127 19.63 8.79 -10.70
C SER A 127 19.88 7.31 -10.94
N ALA A 128 20.63 6.95 -11.98
CA ALA A 128 20.98 5.55 -12.25
C ALA A 128 21.61 4.82 -11.03
N CYS A 129 22.25 5.56 -10.12
CA CYS A 129 22.81 5.01 -8.88
C CYS A 129 21.88 5.17 -7.67
N GLU A 130 21.00 6.16 -7.65
CA GLU A 130 20.16 6.47 -6.50
C GLU A 130 18.71 6.06 -6.75
N ASN A 131 18.32 4.99 -6.06
CA ASN A 131 16.99 4.39 -6.08
C ASN A 131 16.68 3.83 -4.70
N TRP A 132 15.40 3.81 -4.34
CA TRP A 132 14.97 3.31 -3.04
C TRP A 132 13.52 2.84 -3.01
N ILE A 133 13.21 2.13 -1.94
CA ILE A 133 11.86 1.70 -1.57
C ILE A 133 11.48 2.42 -0.28
N GLU A 134 10.26 2.92 -0.21
CA GLU A 134 9.67 3.41 1.03
C GLU A 134 8.57 2.49 1.52
N ARG A 135 8.50 2.33 2.84
CA ARG A 135 7.46 1.54 3.52
C ARG A 135 6.73 2.42 4.52
N TYR A 136 5.41 2.43 4.45
CA TYR A 136 4.56 3.26 5.28
C TYR A 136 3.58 2.39 6.08
N SER A 137 3.26 2.83 7.28
CA SER A 137 2.05 2.40 7.98
C SER A 137 0.91 3.36 7.66
N VAL A 138 -0.32 2.85 7.61
CA VAL A 138 -1.53 3.66 7.41
C VAL A 138 -2.28 3.77 8.73
N ASP A 139 -2.70 4.98 9.11
CA ASP A 139 -3.55 5.18 10.28
C ASP A 139 -5.05 5.13 9.94
N ARG A 140 -5.90 5.28 10.97
CA ARG A 140 -7.37 5.22 10.81
C ARG A 140 -7.96 6.41 10.04
N LEU A 141 -7.16 7.44 9.79
CA LEU A 141 -7.53 8.62 9.01
C LEU A 141 -6.99 8.53 7.57
N ASN A 142 -6.46 7.36 7.17
CA ASN A 142 -5.79 7.14 5.89
C ASN A 142 -4.57 8.04 5.68
N GLN A 143 -3.86 8.41 6.75
CA GLN A 143 -2.57 9.13 6.63
C GLN A 143 -1.42 8.14 6.60
N LEU A 144 -0.42 8.43 5.78
CA LEU A 144 0.79 7.62 5.63
C LEU A 144 1.87 8.10 6.58
N HIS A 145 2.45 7.14 7.29
CA HIS A 145 3.56 7.39 8.20
C HIS A 145 4.74 6.58 7.73
N LEU A 146 5.79 7.26 7.23
CA LEU A 146 7.02 6.61 6.78
C LEU A 146 7.65 5.84 7.93
N GLN A 147 7.91 4.54 7.71
CA GLN A 147 8.53 3.63 8.67
C GLN A 147 9.98 3.35 8.30
N SER A 148 10.25 3.10 7.02
CA SER A 148 11.60 2.86 6.54
C SER A 148 11.82 3.29 5.10
N ARG A 149 13.08 3.60 4.80
CA ARG A 149 13.60 3.80 3.46
C ARG A 149 14.81 2.91 3.27
N GLU A 150 14.81 2.09 2.23
CA GLU A 150 15.94 1.23 1.88
C GLU A 150 16.32 1.46 0.43
N GLY A 151 17.61 1.67 0.16
CA GLY A 151 18.02 2.02 -1.18
C GLY A 151 19.52 2.06 -1.36
N THR A 152 19.91 2.72 -2.45
CA THR A 152 21.29 2.92 -2.85
C THR A 152 21.56 4.40 -3.11
N TYR A 153 22.81 4.82 -2.91
CA TYR A 153 23.28 6.16 -3.29
C TYR A 153 24.74 6.10 -3.73
N CYS A 154 25.18 7.10 -4.49
CA CYS A 154 26.57 7.31 -4.84
C CYS A 154 27.13 8.54 -4.13
N ASP A 155 28.32 8.41 -3.53
CA ASP A 155 29.07 9.56 -3.04
C ASP A 155 29.59 10.36 -4.25
N PRO A 156 29.14 11.61 -4.44
CA PRO A 156 29.53 12.40 -5.62
C PRO A 156 31.02 12.77 -5.64
N SER A 157 31.70 12.72 -4.49
CA SER A 157 33.12 13.07 -4.39
C SER A 157 34.05 11.90 -4.72
N THR A 158 33.62 10.66 -4.44
CA THR A 158 34.44 9.46 -4.62
C THR A 158 33.93 8.52 -5.70
N GLY A 159 32.67 8.65 -6.13
CA GLY A 159 32.00 7.72 -7.05
C GLY A 159 31.64 6.38 -6.41
N ASN A 160 31.91 6.19 -5.11
CA ASN A 160 31.59 4.95 -4.41
C ASN A 160 30.08 4.81 -4.21
N ALA A 161 29.56 3.61 -4.43
CA ALA A 161 28.16 3.30 -4.23
C ALA A 161 27.92 2.58 -2.89
N PHE A 162 26.84 2.93 -2.22
CA PHE A 162 26.45 2.41 -0.92
C PHE A 162 25.00 1.94 -0.95
N SER A 163 24.70 0.90 -0.17
CA SER A 163 23.32 0.59 0.23
C SER A 163 23.05 1.16 1.61
N TYR A 164 21.80 1.51 1.90
CA TYR A 164 21.39 2.01 3.20
C TYR A 164 20.02 1.51 3.60
N VAL A 165 19.79 1.51 4.91
CA VAL A 165 18.47 1.33 5.53
C VAL A 165 18.29 2.42 6.59
N ASP A 166 17.27 3.24 6.40
CA ASP A 166 16.85 4.29 7.31
C ASP A 166 15.52 3.91 7.96
N PHE A 167 15.39 4.19 9.26
CA PHE A 167 14.15 4.01 10.02
C PHE A 167 13.62 5.35 10.51
N PHE A 168 12.30 5.50 10.50
CA PHE A 168 11.61 6.74 10.82
C PHE A 168 10.56 6.54 11.92
N LYS A 169 10.37 7.59 12.72
CA LYS A 169 9.29 7.68 13.70
C LYS A 169 8.83 9.12 13.80
N ASN A 170 7.52 9.36 13.68
CA ASN A 170 6.92 10.70 13.73
C ASN A 170 7.59 11.68 12.74
N GLY A 171 7.86 11.22 11.52
CA GLY A 171 8.51 12.01 10.47
C GLY A 171 10.01 12.29 10.68
N LYS A 172 10.63 11.76 11.74
CA LYS A 172 12.07 11.93 12.01
C LYS A 172 12.81 10.62 11.78
N ARG A 173 13.98 10.70 11.12
CA ARG A 173 14.90 9.57 11.01
C ARG A 173 15.48 9.25 12.39
N ILE A 174 15.29 8.04 12.87
CA ILE A 174 15.76 7.56 14.18
C ILE A 174 16.99 6.65 14.09
N SER A 175 17.23 6.06 12.93
CA SER A 175 18.40 5.22 12.67
C SER A 175 18.75 5.24 11.18
N SER A 176 20.02 5.06 10.88
CA SER A 176 20.57 4.97 9.53
C SER A 176 21.78 4.05 9.55
N THR A 177 21.77 3.02 8.71
CA THR A 177 22.91 2.13 8.50
C THR A 177 23.25 2.16 7.02
N SER A 178 24.52 2.32 6.69
CA SER A 178 24.99 2.22 5.30
C SER A 178 26.19 1.28 5.19
N LYS A 179 26.31 0.63 4.03
CA LYS A 179 27.43 -0.26 3.70
C LYS A 179 27.85 -0.07 2.24
N PRO A 180 29.16 -0.08 1.92
CA PRO A 180 29.62 -0.07 0.53
C PRO A 180 29.01 -1.24 -0.26
N LEU A 181 28.60 -0.99 -1.50
CA LEU A 181 28.11 -2.05 -2.40
C LEU A 181 29.25 -2.94 -2.93
N TYR A 182 30.43 -2.34 -3.10
CA TYR A 182 31.64 -3.03 -3.50
C TYR A 182 32.67 -2.90 -2.38
N ALA A 183 33.08 -4.02 -1.79
CA ALA A 183 34.33 -4.03 -1.05
C ALA A 183 35.44 -3.74 -2.06
N LYS A 184 36.36 -2.83 -1.73
CA LYS A 184 37.58 -2.68 -2.53
C LYS A 184 38.35 -4.00 -2.45
N ASP A 185 38.19 -4.88 -3.44
CA ASP A 185 39.22 -5.85 -3.81
C ASP A 185 40.38 -5.06 -4.46
N HIS A 186 41.05 -4.25 -3.65
CA HIS A 186 42.32 -3.64 -3.98
C HIS A 186 43.33 -4.12 -2.94
N ASP A 187 43.68 -5.40 -3.02
CA ASP A 187 44.98 -5.91 -2.58
C ASP A 187 45.11 -7.37 -3.02
N ASN A 188 45.49 -7.57 -4.28
CA ASN A 188 46.25 -8.72 -4.75
C ASN A 188 46.64 -8.44 -6.19
N HIS A 189 47.73 -7.67 -6.39
CA HIS A 189 48.67 -7.79 -7.52
C HIS A 189 49.82 -6.81 -7.26
N ARG A 190 50.78 -7.26 -6.44
CA ARG A 190 52.17 -6.82 -6.50
C ARG A 190 53.08 -7.99 -6.16
#